data_AF-A0A662TS23-F1
#
_entry.id   AF-A0A662TS23-F1
#
_cell.length_a   1.000
_cell.length_b   1.000
_cell.length_c   1.000
_cell.angle_alpha   90.00
_cell.angle_beta   90.00
_cell.angle_gamma   90.00
#
_symmetry.space_group_name_H-M   'P 1'
#
loop_
_entity.id
_entity.type
_entity.pdbx_description
1 polymer ?
#
loop_
_entity_poly.entity_id
_entity_poly.type
_entity_poly.pdbx_seq_one_letter_code
_entity_poly.pdbx_strand_id
1 'polypeptide(L)'
;MLDRPWYRIEVKPPRVVCQFLDYESGKLAKKPDRVVAGKGALAARLTYWLMLLIEKEGVITFVKKGEPPRGCTLEVEAVEPPRAAFLIKDESIDLVEPGGLPPHVLESLKRRAMRSYAALRRFFEERSLCLEAVFLEFARFYTDYALVGALSGDTLLVLRDGEVLDTYALHRELQPWLMQECGGTEE
;
A
#
# COMPACT_ATOMS: atom_id res chain seq x y z
N MET A 1 28.86 -31.86 25.06
CA MET A 1 28.53 -30.89 24.00
C MET A 1 27.79 -31.64 22.92
N LEU A 2 26.53 -31.29 22.63
CA LEU A 2 25.74 -31.94 21.59
C LEU A 2 25.92 -31.16 20.29
N ASP A 3 26.71 -31.70 19.36
CA ASP A 3 26.73 -31.31 17.95
C ASP A 3 25.42 -31.75 17.31
N ARG A 4 24.38 -30.92 17.39
CA ARG A 4 23.18 -31.10 16.56
C ARG A 4 23.30 -30.20 15.33
N PRO A 5 23.16 -30.75 14.11
CA PRO A 5 23.07 -29.93 12.91
C PRO A 5 21.80 -29.07 13.01
N TRP A 6 22.00 -27.75 12.98
CA TRP A 6 20.91 -26.79 12.89
C TRP A 6 20.42 -26.77 11.44
N TYR A 7 19.23 -27.31 11.18
CA TYR A 7 18.58 -27.18 9.88
C TYR A 7 17.83 -25.84 9.83
N ARG A 8 18.16 -25.00 8.85
CA ARG A 8 17.40 -23.77 8.58
C ARG A 8 16.08 -24.17 7.90
N ILE A 9 14.99 -24.19 8.65
CA ILE A 9 13.65 -24.33 8.10
C ILE A 9 13.18 -22.94 7.67
N GLU A 10 13.02 -22.74 6.36
CA GLU A 10 12.41 -21.53 5.81
C GLU A 10 10.88 -21.67 5.90
N VAL A 11 10.28 -21.11 6.95
CA VAL A 11 8.83 -21.04 7.07
C VAL A 11 8.35 -19.89 6.19
N LYS A 12 7.58 -20.20 5.13
CA LYS A 12 6.94 -19.20 4.27
C LYS A 12 5.51 -18.95 4.72
N PRO A 13 5.03 -17.70 4.68
CA PRO A 13 3.72 -17.36 5.22
C PRO A 13 2.66 -17.97 4.31
N PRO A 14 1.49 -18.34 4.87
CA PRO A 14 0.38 -18.68 4.01
C PRO A 14 0.07 -17.48 3.12
N ARG A 15 -0.27 -17.76 1.87
CA ARG A 15 -0.67 -16.72 0.92
C ARG A 15 -2.16 -16.51 1.01
N VAL A 16 -2.57 -15.25 0.90
CA VAL A 16 -3.97 -14.86 0.81
C VAL A 16 -4.18 -14.05 -0.47
N VAL A 17 -5.39 -14.15 -1.02
CA VAL A 17 -5.78 -13.34 -2.18
C VAL A 17 -6.59 -12.17 -1.65
N CYS A 18 -6.07 -10.96 -1.83
CA CYS A 18 -6.82 -9.74 -1.58
C CYS A 18 -7.65 -9.40 -2.82
N GLN A 19 -8.98 -9.36 -2.68
CA GLN A 19 -9.89 -8.96 -3.74
C GLN A 19 -10.29 -7.50 -3.55
N PHE A 20 -9.94 -6.67 -4.53
CA PHE A 20 -10.35 -5.28 -4.62
C PHE A 20 -11.71 -5.23 -5.33
N LEU A 21 -12.65 -4.47 -4.77
CA LEU A 21 -14.01 -4.41 -5.28
C LEU A 21 -14.22 -3.12 -6.09
N ASP A 22 -15.14 -3.17 -7.04
CA ASP A 22 -15.53 -2.04 -7.89
C ASP A 22 -16.50 -1.09 -7.16
N TYR A 23 -16.36 -0.93 -5.85
CA TYR A 23 -17.32 -0.22 -5.02
C TYR A 23 -16.76 1.10 -4.51
N GLU A 24 -17.63 2.10 -4.47
CA GLU A 24 -17.42 3.32 -3.72
C GLU A 24 -18.37 3.35 -2.55
N SER A 25 -17.83 3.69 -1.39
CA SER A 25 -18.59 3.84 -0.17
C SER A 25 -18.01 5.01 0.61
N GLY A 26 -18.88 5.90 1.08
CA GLY A 26 -18.52 6.88 2.09
C GLY A 26 -18.06 6.20 3.36
N LYS A 27 -17.36 6.97 4.22
CA LYS A 27 -16.91 6.49 5.53
C LYS A 27 -18.08 5.85 6.30
N LEU A 28 -17.90 4.59 6.70
CA LEU A 28 -18.84 3.80 7.53
C LEU A 28 -20.12 3.30 6.82
N ALA A 29 -20.18 3.34 5.49
CA ALA A 29 -21.34 2.80 4.79
C ALA A 29 -21.38 1.25 4.90
N LYS A 30 -22.52 0.72 5.34
CA LYS A 30 -22.76 -0.74 5.41
C LYS A 30 -23.05 -1.38 4.04
N LYS A 31 -23.26 -0.55 3.02
CA LYS A 31 -23.54 -0.93 1.65
C LYS A 31 -22.73 -0.01 0.72
N PRO A 32 -22.35 -0.47 -0.48
CA PRO A 32 -21.73 0.39 -1.47
C PRO A 32 -22.72 1.47 -1.91
N ASP A 33 -22.25 2.70 -1.99
CA ASP A 33 -23.02 3.84 -2.50
C ASP A 33 -23.12 3.77 -4.03
N ARG A 34 -22.07 3.27 -4.68
CA ARG A 34 -21.99 3.14 -6.13
C ARG A 34 -21.09 1.98 -6.55
N VAL A 35 -21.38 1.41 -7.71
CA VAL A 35 -20.48 0.51 -8.45
C VAL A 35 -19.79 1.29 -9.58
N VAL A 36 -18.47 1.21 -9.65
CA VAL A 36 -17.63 1.87 -10.65
C VAL A 36 -16.77 0.81 -11.33
N ALA A 37 -17.19 0.40 -12.52
CA ALA A 37 -16.67 -0.78 -13.22
C ALA A 37 -15.18 -0.67 -13.56
N GLY A 38 -14.35 -1.57 -13.04
CA GLY A 38 -12.90 -1.60 -13.22
C GLY A 38 -12.10 -0.92 -12.11
N LYS A 39 -12.73 -0.25 -11.14
CA LYS A 39 -12.06 0.49 -10.06
C LYS A 39 -11.15 -0.42 -9.25
N GLY A 40 -11.62 -1.61 -8.90
CA GLY A 40 -10.87 -2.59 -8.12
C GLY A 40 -9.62 -3.09 -8.85
N ALA A 41 -9.70 -3.31 -10.17
CA ALA A 41 -8.53 -3.69 -10.96
C ALA A 41 -7.47 -2.58 -10.99
N LEU A 42 -7.88 -1.32 -11.15
CA LEU A 42 -6.96 -0.19 -11.11
C LEU A 42 -6.36 0.02 -9.71
N ALA A 43 -7.16 -0.13 -8.66
CA ALA A 43 -6.70 -0.04 -7.28
C ALA A 43 -5.69 -1.15 -6.93
N ALA A 44 -5.92 -2.39 -7.37
CA ALA A 44 -4.99 -3.50 -7.19
C ALA A 44 -3.64 -3.22 -7.88
N ARG A 45 -3.68 -2.70 -9.11
CA ARG A 45 -2.50 -2.33 -9.88
C ARG A 45 -1.73 -1.18 -9.22
N LEU A 46 -2.40 -0.07 -8.89
CA LEU A 46 -1.79 1.05 -8.16
C LEU A 46 -1.16 0.60 -6.84
N THR A 47 -1.88 -0.22 -6.08
CA THR A 47 -1.37 -0.78 -4.81
C THR A 47 -0.09 -1.57 -5.04
N TYR A 48 -0.09 -2.48 -6.02
CA TYR A 48 1.09 -3.28 -6.35
C TYR A 48 2.32 -2.39 -6.62
N TRP A 49 2.20 -1.42 -7.52
CA TRP A 49 3.35 -0.62 -7.94
C TRP A 49 3.84 0.36 -6.86
N LEU A 50 2.92 1.01 -6.15
CA LEU A 50 3.29 1.95 -5.09
C LEU A 50 3.89 1.23 -3.88
N MET A 51 3.45 0.00 -3.58
CA MET A 51 4.10 -0.83 -2.56
C MET A 51 5.53 -1.19 -2.95
N LEU A 52 5.78 -1.58 -4.21
CA LEU A 52 7.13 -1.85 -4.70
C LEU A 52 8.05 -0.62 -4.65
N LEU A 53 7.52 0.58 -4.91
CA LEU A 53 8.26 1.83 -4.75
C LEU A 53 8.69 2.02 -3.28
N ILE A 54 7.76 1.83 -2.34
CA ILE A 54 8.01 1.96 -0.90
C ILE A 54 9.02 0.90 -0.41
N GLU A 55 9.00 -0.32 -0.97
CA GLU A 55 9.98 -1.36 -0.63
C GLU A 55 11.43 -0.96 -0.96
N LYS A 56 11.65 -0.16 -2.00
CA LYS A 56 13.00 0.35 -2.34
C LYS A 56 13.58 1.21 -1.20
N GLU A 57 12.72 1.78 -0.38
CA GLU A 57 13.08 2.54 0.82
C GLU A 57 13.17 1.65 2.07
N GLY A 58 13.25 0.33 1.95
CA GLY A 58 13.49 -0.59 3.08
C GLY A 58 12.31 -0.74 4.05
N VAL A 59 11.09 -0.38 3.62
CA VAL A 59 9.85 -0.68 4.35
C VAL A 59 9.33 -2.03 3.86
N ILE A 60 9.05 -2.95 4.78
CA ILE A 60 8.50 -4.26 4.45
C ILE A 60 7.06 -4.06 3.94
N THR A 61 6.73 -4.64 2.80
CA THR A 61 5.34 -4.72 2.31
C THR A 61 4.87 -6.17 2.22
N PHE A 62 3.57 -6.35 2.15
CA PHE A 62 2.90 -7.64 1.97
C PHE A 62 2.80 -8.10 0.50
N VAL A 63 3.26 -7.27 -0.45
CA VAL A 63 3.15 -7.52 -1.89
C VAL A 63 4.36 -8.31 -2.38
N LYS A 64 4.13 -9.34 -3.18
CA LYS A 64 5.21 -10.14 -3.76
C LYS A 64 5.72 -9.52 -5.07
N LYS A 65 7.03 -9.37 -5.22
CA LYS A 65 7.69 -9.03 -6.50
C LYS A 65 7.38 -10.09 -7.57
N GLY A 66 6.98 -9.64 -8.75
CA GLY A 66 6.68 -10.50 -9.89
C GLY A 66 5.94 -9.75 -10.99
N GLU A 67 4.88 -10.36 -11.52
CA GLU A 67 4.00 -9.71 -12.48
C GLU A 67 2.95 -8.84 -11.76
N PRO A 68 2.62 -7.66 -12.32
CA PRO A 68 1.48 -6.88 -11.87
C PRO A 68 0.17 -7.69 -11.93
N PRO A 69 -0.82 -7.39 -11.07
CA PRO A 69 -2.11 -8.06 -11.13
C PRO A 69 -2.83 -7.76 -12.47
N ARG A 70 -3.33 -8.82 -13.12
CA ARG A 70 -4.10 -8.72 -14.38
C ARG A 70 -5.60 -8.49 -14.17
N GLY A 71 -6.03 -8.29 -12.93
CA GLY A 71 -7.43 -8.12 -12.55
C GLY A 71 -7.56 -7.47 -11.18
N CYS A 72 -8.68 -7.69 -10.51
CA CYS A 72 -8.98 -7.08 -9.21
C CYS A 72 -8.41 -7.86 -8.00
N THR A 73 -7.52 -8.82 -8.23
CA THR A 73 -6.95 -9.66 -7.18
C THR A 73 -5.46 -9.45 -7.06
N LEU A 74 -4.97 -9.37 -5.82
CA LEU A 74 -3.56 -9.29 -5.50
C LEU A 74 -3.19 -10.46 -4.56
N GLU A 75 -2.26 -11.31 -4.97
CA GLU A 75 -1.66 -12.31 -4.08
C GLU A 75 -0.74 -11.60 -3.09
N VAL A 76 -0.97 -11.82 -1.80
CA VAL A 76 -0.24 -11.18 -0.73
C VAL A 76 0.07 -12.17 0.38
N GLU A 77 1.07 -11.83 1.20
CA GLU A 77 1.40 -12.65 2.36
C GLU A 77 0.38 -12.43 3.49
N ALA A 78 0.04 -13.50 4.21
CA ALA A 78 -0.89 -13.41 5.33
C ALA A 78 -0.32 -12.52 6.44
N VAL A 79 -1.18 -11.64 6.95
CA VAL A 79 -0.89 -10.75 8.07
C VAL A 79 -1.91 -10.96 9.18
N GLU A 80 -1.49 -10.72 10.41
CA GLU A 80 -2.30 -10.94 11.60
C GLU A 80 -2.56 -9.61 12.32
N PRO A 81 -3.64 -9.52 13.11
CA PRO A 81 -3.76 -8.50 14.14
C PRO A 81 -2.58 -8.59 15.13
N PRO A 82 -2.26 -7.50 15.83
CA PRO A 82 -2.88 -6.18 15.78
C PRO A 82 -2.47 -5.32 14.57
N ARG A 83 -3.33 -4.38 14.18
CA ARG A 83 -3.09 -3.41 13.10
C ARG A 83 -2.94 -2.00 13.65
N ALA A 84 -2.07 -1.20 13.05
CA ALA A 84 -2.04 0.24 13.29
C ALA A 84 -2.22 1.01 12.00
N ALA A 85 -2.96 2.11 12.07
CA ALA A 85 -3.25 2.95 10.92
C ALA A 85 -2.82 4.40 11.18
N PHE A 86 -2.27 5.04 10.16
CA PHE A 86 -1.74 6.39 10.22
C PHE A 86 -2.33 7.24 9.09
N LEU A 87 -2.70 8.47 9.41
CA LEU A 87 -2.96 9.51 8.42
C LEU A 87 -1.77 10.47 8.45
N ILE A 88 -1.18 10.75 7.30
CA ILE A 88 -0.08 11.69 7.16
C ILE A 88 -0.55 12.83 6.27
N LYS A 89 -0.40 14.07 6.75
CA LYS A 89 -0.75 15.30 6.02
C LYS A 89 0.24 16.41 6.41
N ASP A 90 0.79 17.14 5.44
CA ASP A 90 1.71 18.27 5.70
C ASP A 90 2.86 17.90 6.66
N GLU A 91 3.45 16.71 6.48
CA GLU A 91 4.52 16.15 7.35
C GLU A 91 4.10 15.87 8.81
N SER A 92 2.84 16.13 9.17
CA SER A 92 2.24 15.69 10.41
C SER A 92 1.72 14.25 10.28
N ILE A 93 1.78 13.49 11.37
CA ILE A 93 1.35 12.09 11.42
C ILE A 93 0.38 11.87 12.58
N ASP A 94 -0.83 11.47 12.24
CA ASP A 94 -1.88 11.14 13.19
C ASP A 94 -2.06 9.62 13.26
N LEU A 95 -2.05 9.08 14.49
CA LEU A 95 -2.40 7.69 14.75
C LEU A 95 -3.93 7.55 14.74
N VAL A 96 -4.45 6.89 13.71
CA VAL A 96 -5.90 6.68 13.53
C VAL A 96 -6.38 5.47 14.31
N GLU A 97 -5.59 4.39 14.32
CA GLU A 97 -5.89 3.17 15.05
C GLU A 97 -4.61 2.61 15.69
N PRO A 98 -4.54 2.47 17.03
CA PRO A 98 -3.33 1.98 17.71
C PRO A 98 -3.19 0.45 17.73
N GLY A 99 -4.27 -0.29 17.49
CA GLY A 99 -4.28 -1.77 17.56
C GLY A 99 -3.91 -2.36 18.93
N GLY A 100 -3.83 -1.56 20.00
CA GLY A 100 -3.29 -2.02 21.29
C GLY A 100 -1.78 -2.30 21.27
N LEU A 101 -1.04 -1.72 20.32
CA LEU A 101 0.41 -1.90 20.19
C LEU A 101 1.21 -1.17 21.27
N PRO A 102 2.36 -1.72 21.71
CA PRO A 102 3.27 -1.04 22.63
C PRO A 102 3.81 0.28 22.04
N PRO A 103 4.10 1.31 22.87
CA PRO A 103 4.58 2.60 22.39
C PRO A 103 5.85 2.54 21.51
N HIS A 104 6.80 1.66 21.84
CA HIS A 104 8.03 1.52 21.06
C HIS A 104 7.78 0.90 19.67
N VAL A 105 6.76 0.04 19.54
CA VAL A 105 6.33 -0.51 18.25
C VAL A 105 5.66 0.61 17.44
N LEU A 106 4.73 1.36 18.06
CA LEU A 106 4.07 2.49 17.40
C LEU A 106 5.08 3.52 16.90
N GLU A 107 6.12 3.83 17.66
CA GLU A 107 7.18 4.75 17.23
C GLU A 107 8.01 4.20 16.07
N SER A 108 8.28 2.90 16.06
CA SER A 108 8.90 2.23 14.90
C SER A 108 8.02 2.36 13.65
N LEU A 109 6.72 2.11 13.79
CA LEU A 109 5.76 2.19 12.69
C LEU A 109 5.58 3.61 12.18
N LYS A 110 5.53 4.62 13.05
CA LYS A 110 5.51 6.04 12.65
C LYS A 110 6.70 6.40 11.77
N ARG A 111 7.91 5.98 12.15
CA ARG A 111 9.11 6.21 11.32
C ARG A 111 9.03 5.52 9.97
N ARG A 112 8.50 4.29 9.91
CA ARG A 112 8.26 3.59 8.63
C ARG A 112 7.21 4.31 7.79
N ALA A 113 6.11 4.75 8.39
CA ALA A 113 5.04 5.49 7.73
C ALA A 113 5.55 6.82 7.14
N MET A 114 6.35 7.58 7.88
CA MET A 114 6.98 8.81 7.39
C MET A 114 7.97 8.55 6.26
N ARG A 115 8.73 7.45 6.30
CA ARG A 115 9.59 7.04 5.17
C ARG A 115 8.76 6.69 3.93
N SER A 116 7.68 5.92 4.08
CA SER A 116 6.76 5.61 3.00
C SER A 116 6.16 6.88 2.39
N TYR A 117 5.72 7.83 3.22
CA TYR A 117 5.21 9.11 2.76
C TYR A 117 6.27 9.93 2.00
N ALA A 118 7.50 10.04 2.51
CA ALA A 118 8.58 10.75 1.83
C ALA A 118 8.90 10.12 0.45
N ALA A 119 8.88 8.79 0.36
CA ALA A 119 9.06 8.06 -0.90
C ALA A 119 7.98 8.40 -1.93
N LEU A 120 6.72 8.32 -1.50
CA LEU A 120 5.56 8.64 -2.33
C LEU A 120 5.57 10.11 -2.74
N ARG A 121 5.83 11.02 -1.80
CA ARG A 121 5.86 12.47 -2.05
C ARG A 121 6.89 12.82 -3.11
N ARG A 122 8.14 12.37 -2.95
CA ARG A 122 9.20 12.57 -3.96
C ARG A 122 8.77 12.04 -5.33
N PHE A 123 8.19 10.84 -5.37
CA PHE A 123 7.70 10.23 -6.59
C PHE A 123 6.61 11.05 -7.29
N PHE A 124 5.65 11.59 -6.55
CA PHE A 124 4.60 12.44 -7.10
C PHE A 124 5.13 13.81 -7.55
N GLU A 125 6.00 14.44 -6.76
CA GLU A 125 6.60 15.74 -7.06
C GLU A 125 7.42 15.72 -8.35
N GLU A 126 8.21 14.66 -8.58
CA GLU A 126 8.94 14.43 -9.84
C GLU A 126 8.03 14.39 -11.08
N ARG A 127 6.73 14.18 -10.88
CA ARG A 127 5.70 14.08 -11.93
C ARG A 127 4.76 15.28 -11.93
N SER A 128 5.13 16.37 -11.25
CA SER A 128 4.29 17.57 -11.11
C SER A 128 2.93 17.28 -10.46
N LEU A 129 2.87 16.27 -9.60
CA LEU A 129 1.70 15.93 -8.80
C LEU A 129 1.97 16.30 -7.33
N CYS A 130 0.94 16.77 -6.64
CA CYS A 130 1.04 17.13 -5.23
C CYS A 130 0.41 16.03 -4.37
N LEU A 131 1.19 15.43 -3.45
CA LEU A 131 0.66 14.50 -2.44
C LEU A 131 0.37 15.25 -1.14
N GLU A 132 -0.89 15.61 -0.94
CA GLU A 132 -1.36 16.34 0.25
C GLU A 132 -1.50 15.40 1.46
N ALA A 133 -2.01 14.19 1.24
CA ALA A 133 -2.22 13.24 2.34
C ALA A 133 -2.14 11.78 1.91
N VAL A 134 -1.80 10.90 2.85
CA VAL A 134 -1.85 9.44 2.67
C VAL A 134 -2.35 8.75 3.94
N PHE A 135 -3.17 7.72 3.74
CA PHE A 135 -3.57 6.78 4.78
C PHE A 135 -2.78 5.47 4.63
N LEU A 136 -2.06 5.06 5.67
CA LEU A 136 -1.21 3.87 5.68
C LEU A 136 -1.60 2.93 6.82
N GLU A 137 -1.74 1.64 6.50
CA GLU A 137 -2.01 0.59 7.49
C GLU A 137 -0.79 -0.32 7.63
N PHE A 138 -0.50 -0.73 8.86
CA PHE A 138 0.53 -1.73 9.17
C PHE A 138 -0.12 -2.88 9.92
N ALA A 139 0.24 -4.10 9.56
CA ALA A 139 -0.21 -5.31 10.24
C ALA A 139 0.97 -6.22 10.55
N ARG A 140 0.78 -7.09 11.54
CA ARG A 140 1.84 -8.01 11.96
C ARG A 140 2.09 -9.02 10.85
N PHE A 141 3.36 -9.17 10.52
CA PHE A 141 3.90 -10.14 9.58
C PHE A 141 5.02 -10.92 10.27
N TYR A 142 4.74 -12.15 10.68
CA TYR A 142 5.62 -12.94 11.56
C TYR A 142 6.03 -12.21 12.85
N THR A 143 7.31 -11.83 12.93
CA THR A 143 7.94 -11.18 14.07
C THR A 143 8.09 -9.67 13.85
N ASP A 144 7.66 -9.15 12.70
CA ASP A 144 7.73 -7.72 12.35
C ASP A 144 6.36 -7.24 11.82
N TYR A 145 6.33 -6.05 11.23
CA TYR A 145 5.15 -5.41 10.67
C TYR A 145 5.41 -4.99 9.22
N ALA A 146 4.47 -5.35 8.35
CA ALA A 146 4.46 -4.96 6.96
C ALA A 146 3.45 -3.83 6.74
N LEU A 147 3.74 -2.94 5.79
CA LEU A 147 2.74 -2.05 5.22
C LEU A 147 1.71 -2.90 4.46
N VAL A 148 0.44 -2.65 4.72
CA VAL A 148 -0.71 -3.38 4.18
C VAL A 148 -1.79 -2.40 3.69
N GLY A 149 -2.91 -2.94 3.20
CA GLY A 149 -4.02 -2.16 2.70
C GLY A 149 -3.83 -1.72 1.25
N ALA A 150 -4.72 -0.86 0.78
CA ALA A 150 -4.72 -0.35 -0.59
C ALA A 150 -3.97 0.98 -0.71
N LEU A 151 -3.24 1.17 -1.81
CA LEU A 151 -2.72 2.48 -2.23
C LEU A 151 -3.40 2.85 -3.55
N SER A 152 -4.37 3.74 -3.47
CA SER A 152 -5.18 4.20 -4.61
C SER A 152 -5.72 5.60 -4.34
N GLY A 153 -6.52 6.17 -5.24
CA GLY A 153 -7.17 7.47 -5.02
C GLY A 153 -8.12 7.49 -3.81
N ASP A 154 -8.50 6.32 -3.27
CA ASP A 154 -9.30 6.23 -2.04
C ASP A 154 -8.47 6.45 -0.76
N THR A 155 -7.16 6.20 -0.82
CA THR A 155 -6.24 6.25 0.33
C THR A 155 -5.12 7.28 0.18
N LEU A 156 -5.03 7.91 -1.00
CA LEU A 156 -4.08 8.95 -1.36
C LEU A 156 -4.84 10.20 -1.78
N LEU A 157 -4.50 11.35 -1.20
CA LEU A 157 -4.97 12.65 -1.67
C LEU A 157 -3.89 13.24 -2.58
N VAL A 158 -4.00 12.96 -3.88
CA VAL A 158 -3.09 13.45 -4.91
C VAL A 158 -3.81 14.50 -5.75
N LEU A 159 -3.14 15.61 -6.01
CA LEU A 159 -3.67 16.71 -6.81
C LEU A 159 -2.84 16.95 -8.07
N ARG A 160 -3.55 17.34 -9.12
CA ARG A 160 -2.99 17.95 -10.33
C ARG A 160 -3.68 19.29 -10.54
N ASP A 161 -2.89 20.37 -10.61
CA ASP A 161 -3.42 21.72 -10.86
C ASP A 161 -4.54 22.14 -9.88
N GLY A 162 -4.49 21.63 -8.63
CA GLY A 162 -5.49 21.88 -7.59
C GLY A 162 -6.71 20.93 -7.61
N GLU A 163 -6.81 20.03 -8.58
CA GLU A 163 -7.89 19.04 -8.66
C GLU A 163 -7.49 17.70 -8.06
N VAL A 164 -8.37 17.10 -7.26
CA VAL A 164 -8.15 15.79 -6.64
C VAL A 164 -8.28 14.68 -7.69
N LEU A 165 -7.27 13.80 -7.74
CA LEU A 165 -7.26 12.64 -8.62
C LEU A 165 -7.91 11.44 -7.92
N ASP A 166 -9.04 10.97 -8.45
CA ASP A 166 -9.61 9.68 -8.07
C ASP A 166 -8.74 8.51 -8.56
N THR A 167 -9.14 7.27 -8.22
CA THR A 167 -8.39 6.07 -8.61
C THR A 167 -8.18 5.93 -10.12
N TYR A 168 -9.12 6.36 -10.97
CA TYR A 168 -8.98 6.29 -12.42
C TYR A 168 -8.03 7.36 -12.95
N ALA A 169 -8.26 8.60 -12.52
CA ALA A 169 -7.44 9.74 -12.92
C ALA A 169 -5.99 9.52 -12.49
N LEU A 170 -5.77 9.08 -11.25
CA LEU A 170 -4.46 8.75 -10.72
C LEU A 170 -3.78 7.63 -11.53
N HIS A 171 -4.50 6.54 -11.83
CA HIS A 171 -3.94 5.48 -12.68
C HIS A 171 -3.54 6.00 -14.06
N ARG A 172 -4.38 6.80 -14.71
CA ARG A 172 -4.09 7.37 -16.04
C ARG A 172 -2.85 8.26 -16.01
N GLU A 173 -2.70 9.09 -14.98
CA GLU A 173 -1.51 9.93 -14.80
C GLU A 173 -0.22 9.12 -14.64
N LEU A 174 -0.29 8.01 -13.90
CA LEU A 174 0.87 7.18 -13.65
C LEU A 174 1.14 6.16 -14.77
N GLN A 175 0.16 5.87 -15.64
CA GLN A 175 0.25 4.82 -16.66
C GLN A 175 1.52 4.89 -17.52
N PRO A 176 1.98 6.05 -18.04
CA PRO A 176 3.20 6.12 -18.84
C PRO A 176 4.44 5.62 -18.09
N TRP A 177 4.55 5.93 -16.81
CA TRP A 177 5.66 5.47 -15.97
C TRP A 177 5.54 3.98 -15.64
N LEU A 178 4.33 3.52 -15.36
CA LEU A 178 4.05 2.13 -15.02
C LEU A 178 4.43 1.17 -16.16
N MET A 179 4.26 1.59 -17.41
CA MET A 179 4.67 0.82 -18.59
C MET A 179 6.20 0.77 -18.76
N GLN A 180 6.91 1.86 -18.43
CA GLN A 180 8.37 1.94 -18.53
C GLN A 180 9.09 1.03 -17.52
N GLU A 181 8.69 1.01 -16.25
CA GLU A 181 9.36 0.18 -15.22
C GLU A 181 9.05 -1.32 -15.38
N CYS A 182 7.96 -1.68 -16.07
CA CYS A 182 7.55 -3.08 -16.26
C CYS A 182 8.04 -3.70 -17.58
N GLY A 183 8.84 -2.98 -18.38
CA GLY A 183 9.31 -3.47 -19.68
C GLY A 183 8.18 -3.81 -20.68
N GLY A 184 6.99 -3.24 -20.49
CA GLY A 184 5.81 -3.54 -21.29
C GLY A 184 5.68 -2.56 -22.45
N THR A 185 5.86 -3.07 -23.67
CA THR A 185 5.37 -2.44 -24.89
C THR A 185 3.84 -2.37 -24.86
N GLU A 186 3.28 -1.28 -25.38
CA GLU A 186 1.85 -1.16 -25.66
C GLU A 186 1.37 -2.38 -26.46
N GLU A 187 0.38 -3.10 -25.94
CA GLU A 187 -0.52 -3.97 -26.72
C GLU A 187 -1.95 -3.44 -26.58
#